data_AF-A0A953MYS7-F1
#
_entry.id   AF-A0A953MYS7-F1
#
_cell.length_a   1.000
_cell.length_b   1.000
_cell.length_c   1.000
_cell.angle_alpha   90.00
_cell.angle_beta   90.00
_cell.angle_gamma   90.00
#
_symmetry.space_group_name_H-M   'P 1'
#
loop_
_entity.id
_entity.type
_entity.pdbx_description
1 polymer ?
#
loop_
_entity_poly.entity_id
_entity_poly.type
_entity_poly.pdbx_seq_one_letter_code
_entity_poly.pdbx_strand_id
1 'polypeptide(L)'
;MRSRLTAIMALALSFVLVLTSAVSAQRFQVKLSGQVTELYSGDPVRSALVRVLKAGQDDQQQITRGDGRYEFELERGWKYEVWFSKKNMVTKHVIIDTREIPPYPDVPFYEMDLQMTLFPWIADVDLGAFQEALGVAAFKASVRNMSWDMPYTEEMRPVFSKVMDEYEKTFRGYYKRRDRRERDVLP
;
A
#
# COMPACT_ATOMS: atom_id res chain seq x y z
N MET A 1 10.57 -29.32 -57.33
CA MET A 1 10.74 -27.86 -57.08
C MET A 1 9.66 -27.27 -56.16
N ARG A 2 8.37 -27.56 -56.35
CA ARG A 2 7.27 -27.00 -55.54
C ARG A 2 7.33 -27.34 -54.03
N SER A 3 7.75 -28.54 -53.64
CA SER A 3 7.84 -28.93 -52.22
C SER A 3 8.97 -28.25 -51.44
N ARG A 4 10.04 -27.84 -52.13
CA ARG A 4 11.15 -27.09 -51.51
C ARG A 4 10.77 -25.63 -51.26
N LEU A 5 9.96 -25.02 -52.13
CA LEU A 5 9.42 -23.67 -51.92
C LEU A 5 8.42 -23.62 -50.75
N THR A 6 7.53 -24.60 -50.62
CA THR A 6 6.56 -24.65 -49.51
C THR A 6 7.24 -24.85 -48.16
N ALA A 7 8.33 -25.64 -48.10
CA ALA A 7 9.10 -25.84 -46.88
C ALA A 7 9.86 -24.57 -46.45
N ILE A 8 10.46 -23.85 -47.40
CA ILE A 8 11.14 -22.57 -47.13
C ILE A 8 10.13 -21.49 -46.69
N MET A 9 8.94 -21.46 -47.31
CA MET A 9 7.88 -20.51 -46.96
C MET A 9 7.29 -20.81 -45.57
N ALA A 10 7.13 -22.09 -45.20
CA ALA A 10 6.69 -22.51 -43.86
C ALA A 10 7.74 -22.20 -42.78
N LEU A 11 9.04 -22.33 -43.10
CA LEU A 11 10.15 -21.99 -42.19
C LEU A 11 10.26 -20.47 -41.97
N ALA A 12 10.08 -19.67 -43.04
CA ALA A 12 10.05 -18.21 -42.93
C ALA A 12 8.85 -17.71 -42.11
N LEU A 13 7.67 -18.35 -42.28
CA LEU A 13 6.46 -17.99 -41.54
C LEU A 13 6.55 -18.34 -40.04
N SER A 14 7.22 -19.45 -39.71
CA SER A 14 7.47 -19.84 -38.32
C SER A 14 8.55 -18.96 -37.65
N PHE A 15 9.55 -18.48 -38.41
CA PHE A 15 10.52 -17.51 -37.91
C PHE A 15 9.90 -16.13 -37.60
N VAL A 16 8.95 -15.68 -38.41
CA VAL A 16 8.20 -14.43 -38.18
C VAL A 16 7.28 -14.54 -36.94
N LEU A 17 6.66 -15.71 -36.71
CA LEU A 17 5.77 -15.91 -35.57
C LEU A 17 6.52 -15.94 -34.22
N VAL A 18 7.77 -16.43 -34.20
CA VAL A 18 8.64 -16.46 -33.01
C VAL A 18 9.20 -15.06 -32.68
N LEU A 19 9.34 -14.17 -33.67
CA LEU A 19 9.77 -12.78 -33.45
C LEU A 19 8.68 -11.89 -32.85
N THR A 20 7.39 -12.22 -33.03
CA THR A 20 6.27 -11.43 -32.51
C THR A 20 5.93 -11.66 -31.03
N SER A 21 6.42 -12.73 -30.43
CA SER A 21 6.06 -13.12 -29.04
C SER A 21 6.98 -12.55 -27.96
N ALA A 22 7.98 -11.72 -28.29
CA ALA A 22 9.02 -11.28 -27.36
C ALA A 22 9.07 -9.76 -27.09
N VAL A 23 8.02 -9.00 -27.38
CA VAL A 23 7.90 -7.61 -26.88
C VAL A 23 6.96 -7.58 -25.68
N SER A 24 7.37 -8.24 -24.59
CA SER A 24 6.96 -7.76 -23.27
C SER A 24 7.85 -6.57 -22.97
N ALA A 25 7.41 -5.37 -23.32
CA ALA A 25 8.02 -4.17 -22.77
C ALA A 25 7.82 -4.27 -21.26
N GLN A 26 8.89 -4.57 -20.52
CA GLN A 26 8.85 -4.55 -19.05
C GLN A 26 8.42 -3.14 -18.64
N ARG A 27 7.15 -3.01 -18.21
CA ARG A 27 6.60 -1.72 -17.83
C ARG A 27 7.27 -1.30 -16.53
N PHE A 28 7.83 -0.10 -16.52
CA PHE A 28 8.38 0.46 -15.29
C PHE A 28 7.30 0.52 -14.20
N GLN A 29 7.67 0.13 -12.99
CA GLN A 29 6.78 0.06 -11.85
C GLN A 29 7.44 0.54 -10.56
N VAL A 30 6.61 0.97 -9.61
CA VAL A 30 7.00 1.14 -8.21
C VAL A 30 6.56 -0.11 -7.46
N LYS A 31 7.52 -0.84 -6.90
CA LYS A 31 7.27 -1.98 -6.02
C LYS A 31 7.00 -1.47 -4.61
N LEU A 32 5.74 -1.53 -4.20
CA LEU A 32 5.32 -1.17 -2.85
C LEU A 32 5.25 -2.44 -2.01
N SER A 33 5.89 -2.44 -0.86
CA SER A 33 5.80 -3.57 0.08
C SER A 33 5.83 -3.08 1.51
N GLY A 34 5.38 -3.92 2.43
CA GLY A 34 5.45 -3.60 3.84
C GLY A 34 4.77 -4.63 4.74
N GLN A 35 4.61 -4.25 6.00
CA GLN A 35 3.94 -5.05 7.01
C GLN A 35 2.86 -4.22 7.70
N VAL A 36 1.73 -4.86 8.00
CA VAL A 36 0.69 -4.31 8.87
C VAL A 36 0.87 -4.88 10.27
N THR A 37 1.07 -4.02 11.26
CA THR A 37 1.24 -4.39 12.67
C THR A 37 0.23 -3.70 13.58
N GLU A 38 0.01 -4.25 14.77
CA GLU A 38 -0.79 -3.61 15.81
C GLU A 38 0.05 -2.55 16.51
N LEU A 39 -0.51 -1.36 16.75
CA LEU A 39 0.21 -0.18 17.22
C LEU A 39 0.96 -0.40 18.55
N TYR A 40 0.35 -1.12 19.50
CA TYR A 40 0.87 -1.26 20.85
C TYR A 40 1.67 -2.54 21.03
N SER A 41 1.19 -3.68 20.51
CA SER A 41 1.93 -4.94 20.65
C SER A 41 3.07 -5.09 19.63
N GLY A 42 2.98 -4.39 18.50
CA GLY A 42 3.88 -4.58 17.36
C GLY A 42 3.63 -5.90 16.61
N ASP A 43 2.65 -6.71 17.04
CA ASP A 43 2.38 -8.00 16.42
C ASP A 43 1.84 -7.82 14.99
N PRO A 44 2.15 -8.74 14.07
CA PRO A 44 1.57 -8.71 12.74
C PRO A 44 0.05 -8.82 12.76
N VAL A 45 -0.63 -7.94 12.02
CA VAL A 45 -2.09 -7.99 11.86
C VAL A 45 -2.43 -8.93 10.72
N ARG A 46 -2.86 -10.15 11.08
CA ARG A 46 -3.41 -11.12 10.13
C ARG A 46 -4.77 -10.68 9.60
N SER A 47 -5.05 -10.96 8.33
CA SER A 47 -6.33 -10.70 7.68
C SER A 47 -6.77 -9.24 7.75
N ALA A 48 -5.83 -8.30 7.64
CA ALA A 48 -6.11 -6.93 7.24
C ALA A 48 -6.29 -6.92 5.71
N LEU A 49 -7.25 -6.13 5.23
CA LEU A 49 -7.45 -5.86 3.81
C LEU A 49 -6.61 -4.62 3.45
N VAL A 50 -5.64 -4.81 2.56
CA VAL A 50 -4.90 -3.74 1.91
C VAL A 50 -5.45 -3.58 0.50
N ARG A 51 -5.91 -2.38 0.15
CA ARG A 51 -6.57 -2.10 -1.12
C ARG A 51 -5.94 -0.88 -1.79
N VAL A 52 -5.61 -1.02 -3.06
CA VAL A 52 -5.04 0.03 -3.89
C VAL A 52 -6.13 0.56 -4.80
N LEU A 53 -6.38 1.86 -4.71
CA LEU A 53 -7.24 2.59 -5.63
C LEU A 53 -6.35 3.33 -6.62
N LYS A 54 -6.64 3.20 -7.91
CA LYS A 54 -5.99 3.91 -9.02
C LYS A 54 -6.96 4.95 -9.55
N ALA A 55 -6.61 6.24 -9.41
CA ALA A 55 -7.50 7.34 -9.76
C ALA A 55 -8.92 7.22 -9.14
N GLY A 56 -8.99 6.77 -7.88
CA GLY A 56 -10.23 6.61 -7.13
C GLY A 56 -11.05 5.35 -7.44
N GLN A 57 -10.57 4.48 -8.33
CA GLN A 57 -11.21 3.19 -8.64
C GLN A 57 -10.41 2.03 -8.07
N ASP A 58 -11.07 0.99 -7.59
CA ASP A 58 -10.41 -0.23 -7.10
C ASP A 58 -9.54 -0.85 -8.22
N ASP A 59 -8.25 -1.05 -7.93
CA ASP A 59 -7.25 -1.60 -8.87
C ASP A 59 -6.73 -2.95 -8.39
N GLN A 60 -6.19 -3.00 -7.17
CA GLN A 60 -5.59 -4.20 -6.58
C GLN A 60 -5.99 -4.34 -5.11
N GLN A 61 -5.99 -5.58 -4.59
CA GLN A 61 -6.21 -5.83 -3.17
C GLN A 61 -5.51 -7.10 -2.70
N GLN A 62 -5.12 -7.11 -1.43
CA GLN A 62 -4.52 -8.25 -0.75
C GLN A 62 -5.04 -8.36 0.67
N ILE A 63 -5.26 -9.59 1.13
CA ILE A 63 -5.53 -9.88 2.54
C ILE A 63 -4.23 -10.38 3.16
N THR A 64 -3.76 -9.71 4.23
CA THR A 64 -2.50 -10.09 4.90
C THR A 64 -2.58 -11.49 5.50
N ARG A 65 -1.45 -12.22 5.44
CA ARG A 65 -1.29 -13.55 6.06
C ARG A 65 -0.81 -13.42 7.51
N GLY A 66 -0.33 -14.51 8.12
CA GLY A 66 0.07 -14.54 9.53
C GLY A 66 1.25 -13.62 9.87
N ASP A 67 2.05 -13.23 8.88
CA ASP A 67 3.17 -12.32 9.01
C ASP A 67 2.81 -10.85 8.74
N GLY A 68 1.54 -10.54 8.43
CA GLY A 68 1.09 -9.17 8.19
C GLY A 68 1.62 -8.52 6.91
N ARG A 69 2.36 -9.26 6.07
CA ARG A 69 3.02 -8.69 4.88
C ARG A 69 2.06 -8.47 3.72
N TYR A 70 2.40 -7.50 2.88
CA TYR A 70 1.73 -7.21 1.62
C TYR A 70 2.71 -6.65 0.58
N GLU A 71 2.35 -6.77 -0.69
CA GLU A 71 3.12 -6.24 -1.82
C GLU A 71 2.22 -5.88 -2.99
N PHE A 72 2.57 -4.82 -3.72
CA PHE A 72 1.89 -4.36 -4.93
C PHE A 72 2.90 -3.80 -5.94
N GLU A 73 2.56 -3.91 -7.22
CA GLU A 73 3.28 -3.26 -8.31
C GLU A 73 2.41 -2.13 -8.85
N LEU A 74 2.90 -0.89 -8.75
CA LEU A 74 2.19 0.31 -9.17
C LEU A 74 2.77 0.82 -10.49
N GLU A 75 1.93 0.96 -11.51
CA GLU A 75 2.34 1.56 -12.77
C GLU A 75 2.70 3.05 -12.59
N ARG A 76 3.61 3.58 -13.40
CA ARG A 76 3.83 5.03 -13.48
C ARG A 76 2.62 5.75 -14.09
N GLY A 77 2.52 7.07 -13.86
CA GLY A 77 1.52 7.91 -14.52
C GLY A 77 0.20 8.03 -13.76
N TRP A 78 0.12 7.55 -12.52
CA TRP A 78 -1.13 7.51 -11.76
C TRP A 78 -0.96 8.02 -10.33
N LYS A 79 -2.07 8.50 -9.77
CA LYS A 79 -2.17 8.77 -8.34
C LYS A 79 -2.93 7.62 -7.70
N TYR A 80 -2.30 7.01 -6.70
CA TYR A 80 -2.83 5.88 -5.97
C TYR A 80 -3.19 6.27 -4.54
N GLU A 81 -4.22 5.62 -4.01
CA GLU A 81 -4.50 5.58 -2.58
C GLU A 81 -4.37 4.14 -2.09
N VAL A 82 -3.59 3.94 -1.02
CA VAL A 82 -3.37 2.61 -0.44
C VAL A 82 -4.07 2.57 0.92
N TRP A 83 -5.19 1.86 0.96
CA TRP A 83 -6.09 1.75 2.11
C TRP A 83 -5.81 0.49 2.92
N PHE A 84 -5.80 0.62 4.24
CA PHE A 84 -5.59 -0.45 5.20
C PHE A 84 -6.79 -0.53 6.12
N SER A 85 -7.44 -1.69 6.16
CA SER A 85 -8.64 -1.89 6.95
C SER A 85 -8.68 -3.25 7.61
N LYS A 86 -9.27 -3.31 8.80
CA LYS A 86 -9.48 -4.53 9.57
C LYS A 86 -10.72 -4.31 10.44
N LYS A 87 -11.56 -5.35 10.57
CA LYS A 87 -12.74 -5.27 11.44
C LYS A 87 -12.34 -4.82 12.85
N ASN A 88 -13.09 -3.86 13.40
CA ASN A 88 -12.88 -3.25 14.72
C ASN A 88 -11.55 -2.48 14.88
N MET A 89 -10.89 -2.10 13.78
CA MET A 89 -9.71 -1.23 13.80
C MET A 89 -9.95 0.02 12.95
N VAL A 90 -9.17 1.05 13.23
CA VAL A 90 -9.22 2.31 12.48
C VAL A 90 -8.70 2.09 11.08
N THR A 91 -9.52 2.45 10.08
CA THR A 91 -9.12 2.41 8.67
C THR A 91 -8.25 3.62 8.36
N LYS A 92 -7.16 3.39 7.63
CA LYS A 92 -6.12 4.38 7.34
C LYS A 92 -5.71 4.27 5.88
N HIS A 93 -5.12 5.34 5.34
CA HIS A 93 -4.56 5.29 4.00
C HIS A 93 -3.35 6.20 3.81
N VAL A 94 -2.62 5.99 2.73
CA VAL A 94 -1.58 6.89 2.22
C VAL A 94 -1.79 7.15 0.74
N ILE A 95 -1.15 8.20 0.22
CA ILE A 95 -1.18 8.55 -1.20
C ILE A 95 0.19 8.31 -1.81
N ILE A 96 0.22 7.63 -2.96
CA ILE A 96 1.43 7.41 -3.75
C ILE A 96 1.22 8.00 -5.15
N ASP A 97 1.96 9.06 -5.48
CA ASP A 97 1.85 9.78 -6.75
C ASP A 97 3.01 9.43 -7.69
N THR A 98 2.72 8.61 -8.69
CA THR A 98 3.69 8.12 -9.68
C THR A 98 3.66 8.92 -10.98
N ARG A 99 2.90 10.02 -11.05
CA ARG A 99 2.67 10.80 -12.30
C ARG A 99 3.94 11.44 -12.84
N GLU A 100 4.79 11.94 -11.96
CA GLU A 100 6.03 12.65 -12.31
C GLU A 100 7.23 11.73 -12.58
N ILE A 101 7.04 10.41 -12.54
CA ILE A 101 8.09 9.45 -12.89
C ILE A 101 8.39 9.57 -14.40
N PRO A 102 9.66 9.78 -14.80
CA PRO A 102 10.01 9.94 -16.21
C PRO A 102 9.68 8.68 -17.03
N PRO A 103 9.40 8.80 -18.34
CA PRO A 103 9.09 7.65 -19.19
C PRO A 103 10.19 6.59 -19.28
N TYR A 104 11.44 7.03 -19.14
CA TYR A 104 12.64 6.18 -19.19
C TYR A 104 13.49 6.43 -17.94
N PRO A 105 13.12 5.85 -16.80
CA PRO A 105 13.97 5.87 -15.61
C PRO A 105 15.26 5.09 -15.89
N ASP A 106 16.32 5.46 -15.19
CA ASP A 106 17.63 4.84 -15.30
C ASP A 106 17.76 3.53 -14.50
N VAL A 107 16.70 3.15 -13.79
CA VAL A 107 16.56 1.91 -13.02
C VAL A 107 15.35 1.12 -13.51
N PRO A 108 15.31 -0.22 -13.31
CA PRO A 108 14.20 -1.04 -13.79
C PRO A 108 12.89 -0.83 -13.02
N PHE A 109 12.98 -0.40 -11.76
CA PHE A 109 11.84 -0.11 -10.87
C PHE A 109 12.31 0.78 -9.70
N TYR A 110 11.36 1.41 -9.02
CA TYR A 110 11.59 1.98 -7.68
C TYR A 110 11.00 1.05 -6.61
N GLU A 111 11.59 1.05 -5.43
CA GLU A 111 11.08 0.31 -4.27
C GLU A 111 10.60 1.30 -3.22
N MET A 112 9.46 0.97 -2.59
CA MET A 112 8.91 1.69 -1.47
C MET A 112 8.58 0.71 -0.35
N ASP A 113 9.18 0.96 0.82
CA ASP A 113 8.82 0.29 2.06
C ASP A 113 7.78 1.15 2.81
N LEU A 114 6.61 0.57 3.06
CA LEU A 114 5.49 1.20 3.73
C LEU A 114 5.02 0.32 4.89
N GLN A 115 5.57 0.56 6.07
CA GLN A 115 5.04 -0.06 7.29
C GLN A 115 3.75 0.65 7.72
N MET A 116 2.74 -0.13 8.12
CA MET A 116 1.47 0.41 8.59
C MET A 116 1.13 -0.15 9.97
N THR A 117 0.75 0.74 10.88
CA THR A 117 0.21 0.34 12.19
C THR A 117 -1.30 0.55 12.23
N LEU A 118 -2.04 -0.46 12.67
CA LEU A 118 -3.47 -0.36 12.97
C LEU A 118 -3.69 -0.41 14.47
N PHE A 119 -4.77 0.22 14.93
CA PHE A 119 -5.18 0.17 16.33
C PHE A 119 -6.71 0.03 16.43
N PRO A 120 -7.23 -0.49 17.54
CA PRO A 120 -8.67 -0.70 17.72
C PRO A 120 -9.50 0.57 17.55
N TRP A 121 -10.69 0.43 16.99
CA TRP A 121 -11.66 1.52 17.00
C TRP A 121 -12.35 1.60 18.37
N ILE A 122 -12.52 2.82 18.90
CA ILE A 122 -13.23 3.10 20.14
C ILE A 122 -14.29 4.16 19.86
N ALA A 123 -15.54 3.87 20.23
CA ALA A 123 -16.69 4.75 19.96
C ALA A 123 -16.58 6.14 20.58
N ASP A 124 -15.91 6.24 21.74
CA ASP A 124 -15.82 7.46 22.55
C ASP A 124 -14.73 8.43 22.07
N VAL A 125 -14.08 8.17 20.92
CA VAL A 125 -13.00 9.01 20.38
C VAL A 125 -13.33 9.45 18.96
N ASP A 126 -13.22 10.75 18.70
CA ASP A 126 -13.31 11.26 17.33
C ASP A 126 -12.02 10.92 16.55
N LEU A 127 -12.16 10.00 15.61
CA LEU A 127 -11.07 9.51 14.76
C LEU A 127 -11.15 10.07 13.33
N GLY A 128 -11.95 11.12 13.12
CA GLY A 128 -12.16 11.75 11.81
C GLY A 128 -10.87 12.20 11.11
N ALA A 129 -9.84 12.56 11.87
CA ALA A 129 -8.53 12.91 11.29
C ALA A 129 -7.93 11.80 10.43
N PHE A 130 -8.20 10.51 10.72
CA PHE A 130 -7.69 9.38 9.92
C PHE A 130 -8.41 9.20 8.57
N GLN A 131 -9.39 10.05 8.26
CA GLN A 131 -9.92 10.19 6.90
C GLN A 131 -8.94 10.92 5.99
N GLU A 132 -8.00 11.69 6.54
CA GLU A 132 -6.87 12.27 5.81
C GLU A 132 -5.77 11.23 5.60
N ALA A 133 -4.95 11.42 4.56
CA ALA A 133 -3.83 10.54 4.29
C ALA A 133 -2.80 10.64 5.43
N LEU A 134 -2.27 9.50 5.87
CA LEU A 134 -1.19 9.49 6.88
C LEU A 134 0.13 9.99 6.33
N GLY A 135 0.31 9.89 5.02
CA GLY A 135 1.51 10.30 4.32
C GLY A 135 1.25 10.37 2.82
N VAL A 136 2.03 11.21 2.16
CA VAL A 136 2.03 11.36 0.71
C VAL A 136 3.44 11.10 0.22
N ALA A 137 3.58 10.29 -0.83
CA ALA A 137 4.84 10.11 -1.53
C ALA A 137 4.70 10.52 -2.99
N ALA A 138 5.76 11.10 -3.53
CA ALA A 138 5.85 11.47 -4.94
C ALA A 138 7.27 11.29 -5.45
N PHE A 139 7.44 11.23 -6.77
CA PHE A 139 8.76 11.26 -7.38
C PHE A 139 9.44 12.62 -7.14
N LYS A 140 10.71 12.60 -6.72
CA LYS A 140 11.54 13.80 -6.55
C LYS A 140 12.73 13.74 -7.48
N ALA A 141 12.79 14.68 -8.43
CA ALA A 141 13.88 14.76 -9.41
C ALA A 141 15.27 14.96 -8.76
N SER A 142 15.34 15.65 -7.61
CA SER A 142 16.59 15.89 -6.88
C SER A 142 17.28 14.62 -6.39
N VAL A 143 16.51 13.59 -6.02
CA VAL A 143 17.01 12.29 -5.57
C VAL A 143 16.72 11.17 -6.58
N ARG A 144 16.07 11.52 -7.70
CA ARG A 144 15.66 10.64 -8.81
C ARG A 144 14.97 9.35 -8.32
N ASN A 145 14.11 9.48 -7.33
CA ASN A 145 13.40 8.36 -6.71
C ASN A 145 12.05 8.82 -6.12
N MET A 146 11.20 7.87 -5.72
CA MET A 146 10.05 8.12 -4.86
C MET A 146 10.52 8.61 -3.49
N SER A 147 9.78 9.55 -2.91
CA SER A 147 10.12 10.14 -1.62
C SER A 147 8.88 10.64 -0.90
N TRP A 148 8.87 10.49 0.42
CA TRP A 148 7.85 11.07 1.27
C TRP A 148 7.85 12.60 1.20
N ASP A 149 6.65 13.17 1.21
CA ASP A 149 6.40 14.58 1.34
C ASP A 149 6.57 14.99 2.81
N MET A 150 7.77 15.46 3.12
CA MET A 150 8.10 15.93 4.46
C MET A 150 7.22 17.12 4.86
N PRO A 151 7.08 18.21 4.07
CA PRO A 151 6.16 19.30 4.39
C PRO A 151 4.75 18.83 4.79
N TYR A 152 4.14 17.94 3.99
CA TYR A 152 2.82 17.37 4.32
C TYR A 152 2.84 16.63 5.67
N THR A 153 3.88 15.83 5.90
CA THR A 153 4.06 15.08 7.15
C THR A 153 4.20 16.03 8.34
N GLU A 154 4.92 17.15 8.18
CA GLU A 154 5.12 18.13 9.25
C GLU A 154 3.83 18.87 9.60
N GLU A 155 3.01 19.16 8.60
CA GLU A 155 1.70 19.79 8.74
C GLU A 155 0.70 18.87 9.45
N MET A 156 0.63 17.60 9.05
CA MET A 156 -0.35 16.64 9.57
C MET A 156 0.04 16.05 10.93
N ARG A 157 1.34 16.02 11.26
CA ARG A 157 1.84 15.51 12.54
C ARG A 157 1.11 16.06 13.78
N PRO A 158 0.98 17.38 14.00
CA PRO A 158 0.24 17.89 15.16
C PRO A 158 -1.24 17.48 15.18
N VAL A 159 -1.87 17.32 14.01
CA VAL A 159 -3.27 16.88 13.90
C VAL A 159 -3.40 15.45 14.43
N PHE A 160 -2.58 14.53 13.91
CA PHE A 160 -2.60 13.14 14.37
C PHE A 160 -2.16 12.99 15.81
N SER A 161 -1.13 13.71 16.26
CA SER A 161 -0.65 13.67 17.64
C SER A 161 -1.76 14.05 18.63
N LYS A 162 -2.52 15.12 18.34
CA LYS A 162 -3.62 15.54 19.23
C LYS A 162 -4.70 14.46 19.37
N VAL A 163 -5.09 13.83 18.25
CA VAL A 163 -6.09 12.75 18.27
C VAL A 163 -5.55 11.52 18.99
N MET A 164 -4.27 11.18 18.78
CA MET A 164 -3.63 10.04 19.45
C MET A 164 -3.49 10.26 20.97
N ASP A 165 -3.22 11.48 21.42
CA ASP A 165 -3.16 11.81 22.85
C ASP A 165 -4.53 11.59 23.53
N GLU A 166 -5.61 11.96 22.86
CA GLU A 166 -6.97 11.72 23.34
C GLU A 166 -7.32 10.23 23.31
N TYR A 167 -6.99 9.56 22.20
CA TYR A 167 -7.18 8.14 22.03
C TYR A 167 -6.48 7.34 23.13
N GLU A 168 -5.22 7.63 23.45
CA GLU A 168 -4.46 6.91 24.47
C GLU A 168 -5.05 7.05 25.87
N LYS A 169 -5.53 8.25 26.23
CA LYS A 169 -6.19 8.50 27.52
C LYS A 169 -7.45 7.64 27.64
N THR A 170 -8.25 7.62 26.57
CA THR A 170 -9.50 6.86 26.53
C THR A 170 -9.25 5.35 26.49
N PHE A 171 -8.28 4.90 25.69
CA PHE A 171 -7.87 3.50 25.57
C PHE A 171 -7.46 2.92 26.93
N ARG A 172 -6.56 3.60 27.66
CA ARG A 172 -6.15 3.14 29.01
C ARG A 172 -7.33 3.06 29.98
N GLY A 173 -8.27 4.00 29.91
CA GLY A 173 -9.49 3.96 30.70
C GLY A 173 -10.42 2.81 30.33
N TYR A 174 -10.59 2.55 29.02
CA TYR A 174 -11.41 1.47 28.49
C TYR A 174 -10.96 0.11 29.00
N TYR A 175 -9.66 -0.21 28.88
CA TYR A 175 -9.13 -1.50 29.34
C TYR A 175 -9.21 -1.66 30.87
N LYS A 176 -8.93 -0.60 31.64
CA LYS A 176 -9.11 -0.63 33.11
C LYS A 176 -10.55 -0.97 33.52
N ARG A 177 -11.55 -0.45 32.80
CA ARG A 177 -12.96 -0.74 33.06
C ARG A 177 -13.34 -2.15 32.64
N ARG A 178 -12.84 -2.62 31.50
CA ARG A 178 -13.10 -3.96 30.98
C ARG A 178 -12.57 -5.02 31.94
N ASP A 179 -11.32 -4.91 32.35
CA ASP A 179 -10.69 -5.87 33.26
C ASP A 179 -11.39 -5.91 34.63
N ARG A 180 -11.89 -4.78 35.13
CA ARG A 180 -12.70 -4.75 36.37
C ARG A 180 -13.98 -5.54 36.19
N ARG A 181 -14.73 -5.30 35.11
CA ARG A 181 -15.98 -6.03 34.83
C ARG A 181 -15.74 -7.53 34.66
N GLU A 182 -14.67 -7.93 33.99
CA GLU A 182 -14.34 -9.36 33.83
C GLU A 182 -14.00 -10.04 35.16
N ARG A 183 -13.29 -9.34 36.07
CA ARG A 183 -13.04 -9.85 37.43
C ARG A 183 -14.31 -9.95 38.29
N ASP A 184 -15.22 -8.99 38.16
CA ASP A 184 -16.47 -8.98 38.94
C ASP A 184 -17.48 -10.05 38.47
N VAL A 185 -17.24 -10.69 37.32
CA VAL A 185 -18.12 -11.71 36.69
C VAL A 185 -17.57 -13.14 36.86
N LEU A 186 -16.32 -13.31 37.32
CA LEU A 186 -15.75 -14.63 37.62
C LEU A 186 -16.01 -14.99 39.11
N PRO A 187 -16.67 -16.13 39.40
CA PRO A 187 -16.92 -16.59 40.76
C PRO A 187 -15.64 -17.03 41.50
#